data_AF-A0A6D1ACL0-F1
#
_entry.id   AF-A0A6D1ACL0-F1
#
_cell.length_a   1.000
_cell.length_b   1.000
_cell.length_c   1.000
_cell.angle_alpha   90.00
_cell.angle_beta   90.00
_cell.angle_gamma   90.00
#
_symmetry.space_group_name_H-M   'P 1'
#
loop_
_entity.id
_entity.type
_entity.pdbx_description
1 polymer ?
#
loop_
_entity_poly.entity_id
_entity_poly.type
_entity_poly.pdbx_seq_one_letter_code
_entity_poly.pdbx_strand_id
1 'polypeptide(L)'
;KKLEALLVEGERIESIYKLRVDQICFTNKRIIFFDNKMFSKKKVRVFLPYKTIESFAIQEAGMFDPDTGLLLMTRSKTFELEFAKDTDLSEV
;
A
#
# COMPACT_ATOMS: atom_id res chain seq x y z
N LYS A 1 14.66 2.26 10.39
CA LYS A 1 15.83 1.42 10.05
C LYS A 1 15.67 0.53 8.82
N LYS A 2 14.71 -0.41 8.73
CA LYS A 2 14.64 -1.37 7.60
C LYS A 2 14.09 -0.79 6.28
N LEU A 3 13.27 0.27 6.34
CA LEU A 3 12.72 0.96 5.16
C LEU A 3 13.64 2.06 4.64
N GLU A 4 14.31 2.80 5.53
CA GLU A 4 15.24 3.89 5.16
C GLU A 4 16.40 3.39 4.28
N ALA A 5 16.89 2.18 4.53
CA ALA A 5 17.95 1.56 3.72
C ALA A 5 17.51 1.22 2.28
N LEU A 6 16.24 1.40 1.93
CA LEU A 6 15.69 1.11 0.60
C LEU A 6 15.38 2.36 -0.21
N LEU A 7 15.55 3.53 0.42
CA LEU A 7 15.34 4.82 -0.22
C LEU A 7 16.51 5.11 -1.16
N VAL A 8 16.20 5.64 -2.34
CA VAL A 8 17.22 6.18 -3.24
C VAL A 8 17.57 7.62 -2.84
N GLU A 9 18.61 8.18 -3.43
CA GLU A 9 19.00 9.56 -3.18
C GLU A 9 17.84 10.55 -3.38
N GLY A 10 17.61 11.43 -2.40
CA GLY A 10 16.51 12.39 -2.38
C GLY A 10 15.11 11.76 -2.22
N GLU A 11 15.01 10.45 -1.97
CA GLU A 11 13.76 9.81 -1.57
C GLU A 11 13.59 9.89 -0.05
N ARG A 12 12.42 10.33 0.41
CA ARG A 12 12.07 10.44 1.83
C ARG A 12 10.71 9.81 2.09
N ILE A 13 10.57 9.21 3.26
CA ILE A 13 9.29 8.65 3.72
C ILE A 13 8.39 9.81 4.13
N GLU A 14 7.18 9.84 3.59
CA GLU A 14 6.15 10.83 3.93
C GLU A 14 5.22 10.24 5.00
N SER A 15 4.80 8.98 4.83
CA SER A 15 3.93 8.31 5.79
C SER A 15 4.04 6.79 5.72
N ILE A 16 3.67 6.12 6.82
CA ILE A 16 3.62 4.66 6.92
C ILE A 16 2.33 4.27 7.62
N TYR A 17 1.57 3.37 7.00
CA TYR A 17 0.33 2.85 7.56
C TYR A 17 0.39 1.34 7.69
N LYS A 18 -0.46 0.81 8.57
CA LYS A 18 -0.57 -0.63 8.83
C LYS A 18 -1.66 -1.23 7.95
N LEU A 19 -1.27 -2.20 7.13
CA LEU A 19 -2.21 -3.05 6.41
C LEU A 19 -2.60 -4.26 7.29
N ARG A 20 -3.67 -4.98 6.93
CA ARG A 20 -4.04 -6.25 7.58
C ARG A 20 -2.88 -7.25 7.61
N VAL A 21 -2.11 -7.34 6.52
CA VAL A 21 -1.07 -8.37 6.32
C VAL A 21 0.37 -7.88 6.56
N ASP A 22 0.62 -6.57 6.47
CA ASP A 22 1.96 -5.97 6.59
C ASP A 22 1.87 -4.44 6.74
N GLN A 23 2.85 -3.68 6.22
CA GLN A 23 2.83 -2.22 6.17
C GLN A 23 2.88 -1.70 4.74
N ILE A 24 2.32 -0.50 4.55
CA ILE A 24 2.47 0.32 3.35
C ILE A 24 3.24 1.59 3.72
N CYS A 25 4.19 1.97 2.87
CA CYS A 25 5.02 3.14 3.05
C CYS A 25 4.87 4.04 1.83
N PHE A 26 4.45 5.28 2.04
CA PHE A 26 4.40 6.31 1.02
C PHE A 26 5.67 7.15 1.13
N THR A 27 6.37 7.31 0.01
CA THR A 27 7.54 8.18 -0.10
C THR A 27 7.19 9.36 -0.99
N ASN A 28 8.09 10.34 -1.13
CA ASN A 28 7.91 11.39 -2.14
C ASN A 28 8.04 10.90 -3.60
N LYS A 29 8.36 9.61 -3.85
CA LYS A 29 8.57 9.07 -5.20
C LYS A 29 7.69 7.87 -5.56
N ARG A 30 7.32 7.04 -4.58
CA ARG A 30 6.64 5.76 -4.81
C ARG A 30 5.99 5.22 -3.55
N ILE A 31 5.13 4.22 -3.76
CA ILE A 31 4.53 3.43 -2.70
C ILE A 31 5.33 2.13 -2.55
N ILE A 32 5.68 1.77 -1.32
CA ILE A 32 6.41 0.55 -1.00
C ILE A 32 5.54 -0.32 -0.10
N PHE A 33 5.22 -1.53 -0.53
CA PHE A 33 4.38 -2.47 0.22
C PHE A 33 4.75 -3.91 -0.12
N PHE A 34 4.14 -4.86 0.58
CA PHE A 34 4.25 -6.28 0.23
C PHE A 34 3.00 -6.76 -0.50
N ASP A 35 3.20 -7.33 -1.69
CA ASP A 35 2.17 -8.08 -2.43
C ASP A 35 2.07 -9.48 -1.83
N ASN A 36 1.42 -9.56 -0.67
CA ASN A 36 1.20 -10.82 0.02
C ASN A 36 -0.11 -11.43 -0.46
N LYS A 37 -0.02 -12.35 -1.43
CA LYS A 37 -1.12 -13.29 -1.66
C LYS A 37 -1.32 -14.10 -0.38
N MET A 38 -2.53 -14.08 0.18
CA MET A 38 -2.91 -14.64 1.49
C MET A 38 -2.42 -16.09 1.74
N PHE A 39 -2.16 -16.86 0.67
CA PHE A 39 -1.71 -18.26 0.73
C PHE A 39 -0.23 -18.52 0.38
N SER A 40 0.55 -17.50 0.01
CA SER A 40 1.94 -17.67 -0.40
C SER A 40 2.91 -17.53 0.78
N LYS A 41 3.81 -18.51 0.97
CA LYS A 41 4.95 -18.38 1.90
C LYS A 41 6.00 -17.34 1.46
N LYS A 42 5.96 -16.91 0.20
CA LYS A 42 6.87 -15.89 -0.34
C LYS A 42 6.21 -14.52 -0.28
N LYS A 43 6.82 -13.61 0.48
CA LYS A 43 6.47 -12.18 0.48
C LYS A 43 7.21 -11.47 -0.65
N VAL A 44 6.49 -10.81 -1.56
CA VAL A 44 7.09 -10.03 -2.64
C VAL A 44 6.99 -8.56 -2.28
N ARG A 45 8.11 -7.85 -2.22
CA ARG A 45 8.12 -6.40 -1.97
C ARG A 45 7.95 -5.66 -3.28
N VAL A 46 6.95 -4.80 -3.35
CA VAL A 46 6.62 -3.98 -4.51
C VAL A 46 7.06 -2.54 -4.23
N PHE A 47 7.66 -1.92 -5.24
CA PHE A 47 8.06 -0.53 -5.26
C PHE A 47 7.32 0.13 -6.43
N LEU A 48 6.15 0.70 -6.17
CA LEU A 48 5.21 1.18 -7.17
C LEU A 48 5.37 2.70 -7.38
N PRO A 49 6.00 3.18 -8.47
CA PRO A 49 6.12 4.61 -8.73
C PRO A 49 4.76 5.23 -8.99
N TYR A 50 4.51 6.43 -8.45
CA TYR A 50 3.23 7.12 -8.63
C TYR A 50 2.84 7.28 -10.10
N LYS A 51 3.82 7.56 -10.98
CA LYS A 51 3.61 7.71 -12.44
C LYS A 51 3.05 6.46 -13.15
N THR A 52 3.06 5.29 -12.50
CA THR A 52 2.56 4.03 -13.08
C THR A 52 1.13 3.70 -12.64
N ILE A 53 0.58 4.47 -11.71
CA ILE A 53 -0.79 4.33 -11.23
C ILE A 53 -1.67 5.11 -12.18
N GLU A 54 -2.51 4.41 -12.93
CA GLU A 54 -3.44 5.00 -13.91
C GLU A 54 -4.70 5.51 -13.23
N SER A 55 -5.13 4.85 -12.15
CA SER A 55 -6.24 5.28 -11.30
C SER A 55 -6.17 4.62 -9.93
N PHE A 56 -6.95 5.14 -8.98
CA PHE A 56 -7.14 4.54 -7.67
C PHE A 56 -8.61 4.61 -7.26
N ALA A 57 -9.00 3.76 -6.32
CA ALA A 57 -10.32 3.80 -5.71
C ALA A 57 -10.23 3.45 -4.22
N ILE A 58 -11.10 4.05 -3.42
CA ILE A 58 -11.29 3.72 -2.01
C ILE A 58 -12.46 2.74 -1.93
N GLN A 59 -12.24 1.62 -1.27
CA GLN A 59 -13.27 0.64 -0.97
C GLN A 59 -13.74 0.88 0.46
N GLU A 60 -14.91 1.51 0.60
CA GLU A 60 -15.51 1.78 1.90
C GLU A 60 -15.91 0.50 2.64
N ALA A 61 -15.78 0.53 3.98
CA ALA A 61 -16.23 -0.55 4.84
C ALA A 61 -17.73 -0.82 4.65
N GLY A 62 -18.09 -2.08 4.43
CA GLY A 62 -19.48 -2.51 4.32
C GLY A 62 -20.06 -2.94 5.67
N MET A 63 -21.37 -3.18 5.72
CA MET A 63 -22.06 -3.67 6.93
C MET A 63 -21.48 -4.97 7.52
N PHE A 64 -20.82 -5.81 6.71
CA PHE A 64 -20.30 -7.12 7.11
C PHE A 64 -18.78 -7.26 7.00
N ASP A 65 -18.09 -6.29 6.37
CA ASP A 65 -16.62 -6.19 6.36
C ASP A 65 -16.24 -4.76 6.78
N PRO A 66 -15.83 -4.57 8.04
CA PRO A 66 -15.51 -3.26 8.59
C PRO A 66 -14.21 -2.67 8.05
N ASP A 67 -13.48 -3.38 7.20
CA ASP A 67 -12.18 -2.93 6.73
C ASP A 67 -12.31 -2.15 5.43
N THR A 68 -11.54 -1.07 5.38
CA THR A 68 -11.52 -0.14 4.27
C THR A 68 -10.27 -0.42 3.44
N GLY A 69 -10.38 -0.34 2.11
CA GLY A 69 -9.33 -0.74 1.18
C GLY A 69 -8.91 0.37 0.23
N LEU A 70 -7.69 0.28 -0.29
CA LEU A 70 -7.19 1.07 -1.40
C LEU A 70 -6.91 0.16 -2.60
N LEU A 71 -7.54 0.48 -3.72
CA LEU A 71 -7.31 -0.15 -5.01
C LEU A 71 -6.37 0.73 -5.82
N LEU A 72 -5.19 0.22 -6.18
CA LEU A 72 -4.24 0.91 -7.05
C LEU A 72 -4.18 0.21 -8.40
N MET A 73 -4.64 0.90 -9.44
CA MET A 73 -4.74 0.34 -10.78
C MET A 73 -3.56 0.80 -11.64
N THR A 74 -2.86 -0.18 -12.21
CA THR A 74 -1.81 0.03 -13.21
C THR A 74 -2.23 -0.64 -14.50
N ARG A 75 -1.54 -0.32 -15.60
CA ARG A 75 -1.79 -0.91 -16.92
C ARG A 75 -1.90 -2.43 -16.95
N SER A 76 -1.15 -3.12 -16.08
CA SER A 76 -1.03 -4.59 -16.08
C SER A 76 -1.64 -5.28 -14.88
N LYS A 77 -1.93 -4.54 -13.80
CA LYS A 77 -2.33 -5.13 -12.52
C LYS A 77 -3.05 -4.11 -11.64
N THR A 78 -4.09 -4.58 -10.95
CA THR A 78 -4.67 -3.91 -9.79
C THR A 78 -4.07 -4.49 -8.52
N PHE A 79 -3.66 -3.61 -7.61
CA PHE A 79 -3.23 -3.97 -6.26
C PHE A 79 -4.34 -3.62 -5.28
N GLU A 80 -4.72 -4.58 -4.46
CA GLU A 80 -5.75 -4.42 -3.44
C GLU A 80 -5.05 -4.40 -2.08
N LEU A 81 -5.21 -3.30 -1.35
CA LEU A 81 -4.52 -3.04 -0.10
C LEU A 81 -5.54 -2.80 1.00
N GLU A 82 -5.70 -3.79 1.87
CA GLU A 82 -6.65 -3.70 3.00
C GLU A 82 -5.95 -3.12 4.22
N PHE A 83 -6.49 -2.03 4.75
CA PHE A 83 -5.97 -1.38 5.94
C PHE A 83 -6.45 -2.08 7.21
N ALA A 84 -5.64 -2.02 8.27
CA ALA A 84 -6.08 -2.52 9.57
C ALA A 84 -7.19 -1.61 10.13
N LYS A 85 -8.17 -2.19 10.85
CA LYS A 85 -9.36 -1.55 11.44
C LYS A 85 -9.20 -0.16 12.08
N ASP A 86 -8.02 0.16 12.60
CA ASP A 86 -7.76 1.41 13.32
C ASP A 86 -7.02 2.45 12.45
N THR A 87 -6.96 2.25 11.12
CA THR A 87 -6.32 3.21 10.21
C THR A 87 -7.37 4.14 9.62
N ASP A 88 -7.23 5.43 9.88
CA ASP A 88 -8.04 6.47 9.23
C ASP A 88 -7.56 6.65 7.78
N LEU A 89 -8.46 6.42 6.81
CA LEU A 89 -8.17 6.60 5.38
C LEU A 89 -8.35 8.03 4.89
N SER A 90 -8.96 8.92 5.67
CA SER A 90 -9.09 10.33 5.26
C SER A 90 -7.74 11.04 5.17
N GLU A 91 -6.75 10.51 5.87
CA GLU A 91 -5.37 11.01 5.90
C GLU A 91 -4.43 10.27 4.92
N VAL A 92 -4.92 9.28 4.17
CA VAL A 92 -4.14 8.42 3.25
C VAL A 92 -4.34 8.87 1.80
#